data_AF-A0A426Y8S3-F1
#
_entry.id   AF-A0A426Y8S3-F1
#
_cell.length_a   1.000
_cell.length_b   1.000
_cell.length_c   1.000
_cell.angle_alpha   90.00
_cell.angle_beta   90.00
_cell.angle_gamma   90.00
#
_symmetry.space_group_name_H-M   'P 1'
#
loop_
_entity.id
_entity.type
_entity.pdbx_description
1 polymer ?
#
loop_
_entity_poly.entity_id
_entity_poly.type
_entity_poly.pdbx_seq_one_letter_code
_entity_poly.pdbx_strand_id
1 'polypeptide(L)'
;MPKSVVSLIRNPKTSSYKPPSAPPLLLLLVIAAMLPAAAASAAAVATTPLVAFLQRLQSAALATLGSDGFDPKLYVDLPLKRNLSEVEAAFAALPRVAGVVPAPDLEQFVDEYFGAAGSDLVQAEPADFVAEPEGFLPKVKHPKVRAWALEVHALWKNLSRREADDVKKRPELHTLLSLPGSVIVPGSRFREVYYWDSYWSIRSVDDDLDHPLFPSVPISQESYVGFIKLVILVLV
;
A
#
# COMPACT_ATOMS: atom_id res chain seq x y z
N MET A 1 21.72 -28.57 -13.73
CA MET A 1 21.47 -27.31 -14.48
C MET A 1 19.99 -27.19 -14.75
N PRO A 2 19.23 -26.31 -14.08
CA PRO A 2 17.84 -26.09 -14.43
C PRO A 2 17.72 -24.93 -15.44
N LYS A 3 16.89 -25.16 -16.45
CA LYS A 3 16.57 -24.24 -17.54
C LYS A 3 15.52 -23.20 -17.08
N SER A 4 15.60 -22.06 -17.75
CA SER A 4 14.89 -20.79 -17.54
C SER A 4 13.35 -20.87 -17.46
N VAL A 5 12.78 -19.95 -16.69
CA VAL A 5 11.35 -19.76 -16.30
C VAL A 5 10.48 -19.20 -17.43
N VAL A 6 10.97 -19.15 -18.67
CA VAL A 6 10.25 -18.57 -19.81
C VAL A 6 9.58 -19.66 -20.65
N SER A 7 8.55 -20.32 -20.11
CA SER A 7 7.50 -20.94 -20.93
C SER A 7 6.37 -21.47 -20.07
N LEU A 8 5.34 -20.68 -19.80
CA LEU A 8 3.98 -21.16 -19.59
C LEU A 8 3.08 -19.94 -19.50
N ILE A 9 2.21 -19.79 -20.51
CA ILE A 9 0.86 -19.21 -20.50
C ILE A 9 0.58 -18.76 -21.95
N ARG A 10 0.01 -19.68 -22.74
CA ARG A 10 -0.76 -19.37 -23.96
C ARG A 10 -2.21 -19.81 -23.73
N ASN A 11 -3.08 -18.81 -23.69
CA ASN A 11 -4.47 -18.75 -24.17
C ASN A 11 -5.53 -19.76 -23.67
N PRO A 12 -6.75 -19.29 -23.36
CA PRO A 12 -7.81 -19.48 -24.36
C PRO A 12 -8.85 -18.35 -24.50
N LYS A 13 -9.20 -18.10 -25.77
CA LYS A 13 -10.51 -17.76 -26.38
C LYS A 13 -11.45 -16.80 -25.63
N THR A 14 -11.59 -15.61 -26.22
CA THR A 14 -12.60 -14.58 -25.95
C THR A 14 -14.02 -15.07 -26.25
N SER A 15 -14.89 -15.08 -25.24
CA SER A 15 -16.35 -15.15 -25.40
C SER A 15 -16.90 -13.73 -25.41
N SER A 16 -17.68 -13.40 -26.45
CA SER A 16 -18.27 -12.08 -26.66
C SER A 16 -19.53 -11.92 -25.80
N TYR A 17 -19.48 -11.01 -24.81
CA TYR A 17 -20.66 -10.57 -24.08
C TYR A 17 -20.97 -9.11 -24.44
N LYS A 18 -22.19 -8.85 -24.91
CA LYS A 18 -22.69 -7.53 -25.29
C LYS A 18 -23.71 -7.08 -24.23
N PRO A 19 -23.46 -6.00 -23.46
CA PRO A 19 -24.42 -5.54 -22.47
C PRO A 19 -25.64 -4.87 -23.13
N PRO A 20 -26.84 -4.98 -22.53
CA PRO A 20 -28.06 -4.37 -23.05
C PRO A 20 -28.10 -2.85 -22.82
N SER A 21 -28.79 -2.17 -23.75
CA SER A 21 -29.00 -0.73 -23.85
C SER A 21 -29.75 -0.12 -22.66
N ALA A 22 -29.20 0.94 -22.07
CA ALA A 22 -29.87 1.77 -21.06
C ALA A 22 -30.71 2.90 -21.71
N PRO A 23 -31.88 3.24 -21.13
CA PRO A 23 -32.53 4.54 -21.30
C PRO A 23 -32.48 5.36 -19.98
N PRO A 24 -32.88 6.65 -19.98
CA PRO A 24 -32.01 7.79 -20.22
C PRO A 24 -31.71 8.61 -18.95
N LEU A 25 -30.62 9.39 -19.06
CA LEU A 25 -30.19 10.47 -18.16
C LEU A 25 -31.35 11.35 -17.66
N LEU A 26 -31.64 11.33 -16.36
CA LEU A 26 -32.25 12.50 -15.69
C LEU A 26 -32.19 12.43 -14.15
N LEU A 27 -31.01 12.34 -13.51
CA LEU A 27 -30.86 12.78 -12.12
C LEU A 27 -29.38 12.88 -11.69
N LEU A 28 -28.71 14.01 -11.97
CA LEU A 28 -27.49 14.44 -11.26
C LEU A 28 -27.04 15.84 -11.74
N LEU A 29 -27.94 16.83 -11.66
CA LEU A 29 -27.61 18.23 -12.00
C LEU A 29 -28.00 19.24 -10.92
N VAL A 30 -28.11 18.82 -9.65
CA VAL A 30 -28.37 19.74 -8.53
C VAL A 30 -27.64 19.32 -7.25
N ILE A 31 -26.31 19.30 -7.28
CA ILE A 31 -25.46 19.66 -6.11
C ILE A 31 -24.19 20.35 -6.64
N ALA A 32 -24.39 21.46 -7.36
CA ALA A 32 -23.31 22.37 -7.76
C ALA A 32 -23.75 23.82 -7.45
N ALA A 33 -24.11 24.06 -6.19
CA ALA A 33 -24.22 25.40 -5.63
C ALA A 33 -24.22 25.25 -4.10
N MET A 34 -23.38 26.02 -3.42
CA MET A 34 -23.19 26.11 -1.96
C MET A 34 -22.05 25.26 -1.38
N LEU A 35 -20.85 25.43 -1.93
CA LEU A 35 -19.63 25.48 -1.12
C LEU A 35 -18.91 26.77 -1.52
N PRO A 36 -18.56 27.67 -0.57
CA PRO A 36 -17.68 28.78 -0.88
C PRO A 36 -16.38 28.21 -1.45
N ALA A 37 -15.98 28.70 -2.62
CA ALA A 37 -14.64 28.53 -3.14
C ALA A 37 -13.69 29.30 -2.22
N ALA A 38 -13.38 28.70 -1.06
CA ALA A 38 -12.15 29.01 -0.36
C ALA A 38 -11.05 28.51 -1.31
N ALA A 39 -10.47 29.45 -2.05
CA ALA A 39 -9.21 29.24 -2.73
C ALA A 39 -8.18 28.88 -1.66
N ALA A 40 -8.11 27.59 -1.31
CA ALA A 40 -6.95 27.01 -0.72
C ALA A 40 -5.85 27.26 -1.75
N SER A 41 -5.05 28.30 -1.49
CA SER A 41 -3.75 28.44 -2.11
C SER A 41 -3.13 27.05 -2.06
N ALA A 42 -2.99 26.41 -3.23
CA ALA A 42 -2.18 25.24 -3.39
C ALA A 42 -0.73 25.72 -3.23
N ALA A 43 -0.37 26.07 -2.00
CA ALA A 43 1.00 26.09 -1.57
C ALA A 43 1.46 24.66 -1.84
N ALA A 44 2.23 24.49 -2.92
CA ALA A 44 2.93 23.27 -3.19
C ALA A 44 3.59 22.87 -1.87
N VAL A 45 3.10 21.78 -1.26
CA VAL A 45 3.67 21.25 -0.02
C VAL A 45 5.15 21.13 -0.29
N ALA A 46 5.97 21.89 0.45
CA ALA A 46 7.40 21.92 0.23
C ALA A 46 7.89 20.47 0.22
N THR A 47 8.32 20.00 -0.95
CA THR A 47 8.81 18.63 -1.10
C THR A 47 9.99 18.50 -0.15
N THR A 48 9.97 17.52 0.75
CA THR A 48 11.10 17.31 1.65
C THR A 48 12.35 17.07 0.82
N PRO A 49 13.54 17.53 1.26
CA PRO A 49 14.79 17.34 0.52
C PRO A 49 15.02 15.88 0.07
N LEU A 50 14.61 14.93 0.91
CA LEU A 50 14.65 13.50 0.62
C LEU A 50 13.79 13.14 -0.61
N VAL A 51 12.52 13.54 -0.65
CA VAL A 51 11.63 13.21 -1.77
C VAL A 51 12.14 13.82 -3.08
N ALA A 52 12.66 15.05 -3.04
CA ALA A 52 13.27 15.68 -4.20
C ALA A 52 14.50 14.90 -4.70
N PHE A 53 15.33 14.39 -3.79
CA PHE A 53 16.45 13.54 -4.13
C PHE A 53 16.02 12.19 -4.72
N LEU A 54 15.06 11.50 -4.10
CA LEU A 54 14.53 10.22 -4.59
C LEU A 54 13.92 10.36 -5.99
N GLN A 55 13.29 11.49 -6.31
CA GLN A 55 12.80 11.77 -7.67
C GLN A 55 13.95 11.89 -8.69
N ARG A 56 15.10 12.47 -8.31
CA ARG A 56 16.30 12.50 -9.18
C ARG A 56 16.91 11.11 -9.36
N LEU A 57 16.98 10.32 -8.28
CA LEU A 57 17.43 8.93 -8.34
C LEU A 57 16.53 8.11 -9.27
N GLN A 58 15.22 8.22 -9.09
CA GLN A 58 14.20 7.58 -9.92
C GLN A 58 14.36 7.96 -11.41
N SER A 59 14.61 9.24 -11.70
CA SER A 59 14.84 9.71 -13.08
C SER A 59 16.11 9.12 -13.69
N ALA A 60 17.21 9.04 -12.90
CA ALA A 60 18.44 8.40 -13.34
C ALA A 60 18.26 6.90 -13.58
N ALA A 61 17.50 6.22 -12.73
CA ALA A 61 17.17 4.82 -12.90
C ALA A 61 16.36 4.56 -14.18
N LEU A 62 15.34 5.38 -14.45
CA LEU A 62 14.57 5.28 -15.70
C LEU A 62 15.46 5.48 -16.94
N ALA A 63 16.38 6.46 -16.91
CA ALA A 63 17.33 6.69 -17.99
C ALA A 63 18.30 5.52 -18.21
N THR A 64 18.62 4.80 -17.13
CA THR A 64 19.59 3.69 -17.12
C THR A 64 18.97 2.37 -17.54
N LEU A 65 17.77 2.07 -17.01
CA LEU A 65 17.12 0.76 -17.12
C LEU A 65 16.04 0.71 -18.22
N GLY A 66 15.58 1.87 -18.70
CA GLY A 66 14.44 1.96 -19.62
C GLY A 66 13.09 1.68 -18.95
N SER A 67 12.00 1.68 -19.72
CA SER A 67 10.63 1.53 -19.20
C SER A 67 10.33 0.12 -18.68
N ASP A 68 10.93 -0.90 -19.27
CA ASP A 68 10.53 -2.30 -19.06
C ASP A 68 11.16 -2.92 -17.80
N GLY A 69 12.23 -2.29 -17.28
CA GLY A 69 12.96 -2.72 -16.08
C GLY A 69 12.82 -1.79 -14.88
N PHE A 70 11.87 -0.85 -14.92
CA PHE A 70 11.78 0.26 -13.96
C PHE A 70 10.44 0.25 -13.19
N ASP A 71 10.53 0.19 -11.86
CA ASP A 71 9.40 0.44 -10.96
C ASP A 71 9.57 1.83 -10.31
N PRO A 72 8.71 2.83 -10.63
CA PRO A 72 8.81 4.15 -10.01
C PRO A 72 8.57 4.15 -8.50
N LYS A 73 7.67 3.31 -7.97
CA LYS A 73 7.36 3.30 -6.53
C LYS A 73 8.49 2.68 -5.73
N LEU A 74 9.25 1.75 -6.31
CA LEU A 74 10.42 1.17 -5.65
C LEU A 74 11.33 2.27 -5.10
N TYR A 75 11.72 3.24 -5.93
CA TYR A 75 12.68 4.28 -5.56
C TYR A 75 12.14 5.28 -4.53
N VAL A 76 10.84 5.53 -4.52
CA VAL A 76 10.21 6.44 -3.54
C VAL A 76 10.10 5.78 -2.16
N ASP A 77 10.06 4.44 -2.14
CA ASP A 77 9.93 3.63 -0.93
C ASP A 77 11.30 3.18 -0.38
N LEU A 78 12.42 3.68 -0.90
CA LEU A 78 13.75 3.30 -0.40
C LEU A 78 14.13 4.14 0.83
N PRO A 79 14.28 3.53 2.02
CA PRO A 79 14.81 4.24 3.17
C PRO A 79 16.34 4.41 3.04
N LEU A 80 16.86 5.53 3.54
CA LEU A 80 18.30 5.78 3.55
C LEU A 80 19.01 4.99 4.67
N LYS A 81 20.20 4.46 4.38
CA LYS A 81 21.11 3.89 5.39
C LYS A 81 22.01 4.96 6.04
N ARG A 82 22.21 6.09 5.36
CA ARG A 82 23.11 7.20 5.72
C ARG A 82 22.39 8.54 5.59
N ASN A 83 22.97 9.60 6.15
CA ASN A 83 22.39 10.94 6.08
C ASN A 83 22.29 11.42 4.63
N LEU A 84 21.22 12.14 4.30
CA LEU A 84 20.92 12.59 2.94
C LEU A 84 22.11 13.31 2.27
N SER A 85 22.84 14.17 2.99
CA SER A 85 23.97 14.91 2.44
C SER A 85 25.11 14.01 1.96
N GLU A 86 25.38 12.91 2.67
CA GLU A 86 26.39 11.91 2.28
C GLU A 86 25.92 11.15 1.03
N VAL A 87 24.65 10.75 1.00
CA VAL A 87 24.05 10.04 -0.13
C VAL A 87 24.01 10.92 -1.38
N GLU A 88 23.66 12.20 -1.25
CA GLU A 88 23.66 13.16 -2.35
C GLU A 88 25.07 13.37 -2.92
N ALA A 89 26.09 13.50 -2.06
CA ALA A 89 27.48 13.64 -2.48
C ALA A 89 27.96 12.38 -3.23
N ALA A 90 27.63 11.19 -2.72
CA ALA A 90 27.96 9.93 -3.36
C ALA A 90 27.26 9.75 -4.71
N PHE A 91 25.97 10.12 -4.82
CA PHE A 91 25.22 10.07 -6.07
C PHE A 91 25.79 11.02 -7.14
N ALA A 92 26.23 12.21 -6.72
CA ALA A 92 26.86 13.18 -7.60
C ALA A 92 28.22 12.70 -8.14
N ALA A 93 28.92 11.84 -7.39
CA ALA A 93 30.21 11.28 -7.76
C ALA A 93 30.14 10.06 -8.71
N LEU A 94 28.94 9.53 -9.00
CA LEU A 94 28.79 8.37 -9.87
C LEU A 94 29.26 8.66 -11.31
N PRO A 95 29.92 7.70 -11.98
CA PRO A 95 30.34 7.86 -13.36
C PRO A 95 29.13 8.05 -14.28
N ARG A 96 29.30 8.85 -15.33
CA ARG A 96 28.25 9.12 -16.32
C ARG A 96 28.79 8.97 -17.74
N VAL A 97 28.12 8.14 -18.53
CA VAL A 97 28.39 7.97 -19.96
C VAL A 97 27.26 8.65 -20.71
N ALA A 98 27.57 9.70 -21.48
CA ALA A 98 26.57 10.55 -22.15
C ALA A 98 25.48 11.07 -21.19
N GLY A 99 25.84 11.37 -19.93
CA GLY A 99 24.92 11.87 -18.90
C GLY A 99 24.17 10.79 -18.12
N VAL A 100 24.23 9.52 -18.54
CA VAL A 100 23.53 8.39 -17.91
C VAL A 100 24.48 7.64 -16.96
N VAL A 101 23.98 7.20 -15.81
CA VAL A 101 24.74 6.34 -14.89
C VAL A 101 24.69 4.91 -15.44
N PRO A 102 25.81 4.18 -15.58
CA PRO A 102 25.74 2.77 -15.97
C PRO A 102 24.99 1.93 -14.92
N ALA A 103 24.27 0.90 -15.37
CA ALA A 103 23.44 0.06 -14.48
C ALA A 103 24.23 -0.56 -13.30
N PRO A 104 25.44 -1.11 -13.48
CA PRO A 104 26.19 -1.68 -12.36
C PRO A 104 26.56 -0.65 -11.29
N ASP A 105 26.90 0.58 -11.68
CA ASP A 105 27.24 1.66 -10.75
C ASP A 105 26.01 2.12 -9.97
N LEU A 106 24.85 2.19 -10.64
CA LEU A 106 23.58 2.55 -10.01
C LEU A 106 23.13 1.46 -9.02
N GLU A 107 23.22 0.18 -9.40
CA GLU A 107 22.87 -0.95 -8.54
C GLU A 107 23.75 -0.97 -7.28
N GLN A 108 25.07 -0.85 -7.46
CA GLN A 108 26.00 -0.77 -6.33
C GLN A 108 25.70 0.42 -5.41
N PHE A 109 25.37 1.57 -6.00
CA PHE A 109 24.99 2.76 -5.22
C PHE A 109 23.72 2.53 -4.39
N VAL A 110 22.68 1.94 -5.00
CA VAL A 110 21.42 1.64 -4.30
C VAL A 110 21.67 0.65 -3.17
N ASP A 111 22.42 -0.41 -3.42
CA ASP A 111 22.74 -1.44 -2.43
C ASP A 111 23.57 -0.90 -1.25
N GLU A 112 24.48 0.04 -1.49
CA GLU A 112 25.31 0.63 -0.43
C GLU A 112 24.51 1.62 0.45
N TYR A 113 23.72 2.50 -0.17
CA TYR A 113 23.14 3.66 0.51
C TYR A 113 21.68 3.52 0.93
N PHE A 114 20.95 2.51 0.44
CA PHE A 114 19.51 2.34 0.72
C PHE A 114 19.19 0.99 1.34
N GLY A 115 18.19 0.99 2.23
CA GLY A 115 17.54 -0.24 2.69
C GLY A 115 16.60 -0.79 1.63
N ALA A 116 16.19 -2.04 1.81
CA ALA A 116 15.15 -2.62 0.97
C ALA A 116 13.84 -1.85 1.15
N ALA A 117 13.11 -1.62 0.07
CA ALA A 117 11.82 -0.95 0.16
C ALA A 117 10.85 -1.74 1.06
N GLY A 118 10.30 -1.08 2.09
CA GLY A 118 9.49 -1.69 3.13
C GLY A 118 10.23 -2.24 4.34
N SER A 119 11.57 -2.11 4.41
CA SER A 119 12.35 -2.43 5.62
C SER A 119 12.08 -1.49 6.81
N ASP A 120 11.45 -0.37 6.52
CA ASP A 120 10.83 0.63 7.39
C ASP A 120 9.54 0.14 8.07
N LEU A 121 9.03 -1.03 7.69
CA LEU A 121 7.91 -1.71 8.35
C LEU A 121 8.32 -3.07 8.88
N VAL A 122 7.73 -3.45 10.01
CA VAL A 122 7.83 -4.80 10.57
C VAL A 122 6.45 -5.40 10.73
N GLN A 123 6.36 -6.72 10.65
CA GLN A 123 5.12 -7.42 10.93
C GLN A 123 4.67 -7.14 12.38
N ALA A 124 3.40 -6.82 12.54
CA ALA A 124 2.76 -6.65 13.83
C ALA A 124 1.74 -7.79 14.02
N GLU A 125 1.68 -8.34 15.22
CA GLU A 125 0.65 -9.30 15.59
C GLU A 125 -0.56 -8.51 16.15
N PRO A 126 -1.76 -8.60 15.53
CA PRO A 126 -2.95 -7.96 16.08
C PRO A 126 -3.30 -8.57 17.44
N ALA A 127 -3.50 -7.74 18.45
CA ALA A 127 -3.72 -8.18 19.84
C ALA A 127 -5.06 -8.91 20.04
N ASP A 128 -6.05 -8.60 19.23
CA ASP A 128 -7.41 -9.16 19.23
C ASP A 128 -7.57 -10.35 18.26
N PHE A 129 -6.49 -10.79 17.60
CA PHE A 129 -6.58 -11.86 16.62
C PHE A 129 -6.87 -13.22 17.28
N VAL A 130 -8.02 -13.79 16.94
CA VAL A 130 -8.42 -15.15 17.30
C VAL A 130 -8.54 -15.98 16.03
N ALA A 131 -7.87 -17.14 15.95
CA ALA A 131 -7.85 -17.95 14.72
C ALA A 131 -9.25 -18.40 14.25
N GLU A 132 -10.14 -18.69 15.20
CA GLU A 132 -11.56 -18.93 14.95
C GLU A 132 -12.38 -17.87 15.68
N PRO A 133 -12.68 -16.72 15.03
CA PRO A 133 -13.48 -15.67 15.65
C PRO A 133 -14.91 -16.16 15.89
N GLU A 134 -15.48 -15.71 17.01
CA GLU A 134 -16.89 -15.95 17.33
C GLU A 134 -17.83 -15.18 16.38
N GLY A 135 -19.13 -15.46 16.43
CA GLY A 135 -20.13 -14.72 15.66
C GLY A 135 -20.43 -15.32 14.27
N PHE A 136 -19.93 -14.70 13.20
CA PHE A 136 -20.34 -15.02 11.83
C PHE A 136 -19.75 -16.33 11.30
N LEU A 137 -18.44 -16.57 11.47
CA LEU A 137 -17.77 -17.73 10.89
C LEU A 137 -18.33 -19.09 11.35
N PRO A 138 -18.67 -19.31 12.63
CA PRO A 138 -19.31 -20.54 13.07
C PRO A 138 -20.69 -20.81 12.45
N LYS A 139 -21.38 -19.75 11.97
CA LYS A 139 -22.71 -19.86 11.32
C LYS A 139 -22.61 -20.31 9.85
N VAL A 140 -21.42 -20.26 9.24
CA VAL A 140 -21.18 -20.69 7.85
C VAL A 140 -21.20 -22.22 7.77
N LYS A 141 -22.32 -22.79 7.33
CA LYS A 141 -22.53 -24.25 7.27
C LYS A 141 -21.73 -24.94 6.16
N HIS A 142 -21.46 -24.25 5.05
CA HIS A 142 -20.78 -24.86 3.92
C HIS A 142 -19.27 -24.98 4.20
N PRO A 143 -18.71 -26.20 4.30
CA PRO A 143 -17.36 -26.42 4.83
C PRO A 143 -16.27 -25.75 3.98
N LYS A 144 -16.40 -25.76 2.65
CA LYS A 144 -15.42 -25.09 1.77
C LYS A 144 -15.44 -23.57 1.92
N VAL A 145 -16.63 -22.98 2.15
CA VAL A 145 -16.76 -21.53 2.31
C VAL A 145 -16.20 -21.12 3.66
N ARG A 146 -16.47 -21.90 4.71
CA ARG A 146 -15.88 -21.67 6.04
C ARG A 146 -14.35 -21.78 6.01
N ALA A 147 -13.80 -22.79 5.35
CA ALA A 147 -12.35 -22.96 5.22
C ALA A 147 -11.69 -21.76 4.51
N TRP A 148 -12.24 -21.35 3.36
CA TRP A 148 -11.76 -20.17 2.65
C TRP A 148 -11.88 -18.89 3.49
N ALA A 149 -12.98 -18.72 4.24
CA ALA A 149 -13.17 -17.57 5.10
C ALA A 149 -12.14 -17.49 6.24
N LEU A 150 -11.72 -18.65 6.79
CA LEU A 150 -10.62 -18.73 7.76
C LEU A 150 -9.26 -18.43 7.12
N GLU A 151 -9.03 -18.81 5.86
CA GLU A 151 -7.83 -18.42 5.12
C GLU A 151 -7.76 -16.89 4.93
N VAL A 152 -8.88 -16.27 4.55
CA VAL A 152 -8.99 -14.81 4.45
C VAL A 152 -8.77 -14.15 5.82
N HIS A 153 -9.35 -14.70 6.89
CA HIS A 153 -9.11 -14.22 8.25
C HIS A 153 -7.63 -14.24 8.62
N ALA A 154 -6.93 -15.32 8.30
CA ALA A 154 -5.51 -15.47 8.60
C ALA A 154 -4.63 -14.41 7.92
N LEU A 155 -5.11 -13.75 6.85
CA LEU A 155 -4.39 -12.68 6.18
C LEU A 155 -4.21 -11.44 7.08
N TRP A 156 -5.09 -11.18 8.06
CA TRP A 156 -4.93 -10.03 8.97
C TRP A 156 -3.59 -10.04 9.68
N LYS A 157 -3.16 -11.20 10.18
CA LYS A 157 -1.83 -11.39 10.76
C LYS A 157 -0.69 -11.02 9.81
N ASN A 158 -0.87 -11.35 8.53
CA ASN A 158 0.13 -11.11 7.50
C ASN A 158 0.06 -9.69 6.93
N LEU A 159 -1.04 -8.97 7.07
CA LEU A 159 -1.21 -7.60 6.59
C LEU A 159 -1.00 -6.56 7.70
N SER A 160 -1.00 -6.97 8.96
CA SER A 160 -0.66 -6.12 10.09
C SER A 160 0.81 -5.74 10.09
N ARG A 161 1.06 -4.43 10.09
CA ARG A 161 2.37 -3.81 10.09
C ARG A 161 2.45 -2.78 11.19
N ARG A 162 3.65 -2.56 11.72
CA ARG A 162 3.99 -1.36 12.48
C ARG A 162 5.27 -0.78 11.92
N GLU A 163 5.51 0.49 12.18
CA GLU A 163 6.80 1.10 11.83
C GLU A 163 7.95 0.40 12.56
N ALA A 164 9.07 0.24 11.86
CA ALA A 164 10.32 -0.19 12.45
C ALA A 164 10.82 0.87 13.44
N ASP A 165 11.50 0.44 14.50
CA ASP A 165 11.93 1.36 15.56
C ASP A 165 12.90 2.44 15.04
N ASP A 166 13.59 2.19 13.93
CA ASP A 166 14.49 3.14 13.30
C ASP A 166 13.74 4.33 12.65
N VAL A 167 12.51 4.11 12.17
CA VAL A 167 11.68 5.18 11.59
C VAL A 167 11.38 6.25 12.65
N LYS A 168 11.10 5.83 13.89
CA LYS A 168 10.91 6.75 15.02
C LYS A 168 12.20 7.48 15.42
N LYS A 169 13.35 6.80 15.33
CA LYS A 169 14.64 7.33 15.78
C LYS A 169 15.25 8.32 14.79
N ARG A 170 15.06 8.07 13.49
CA ARG A 170 15.68 8.79 12.38
C ARG A 170 14.68 9.05 11.26
N PRO A 171 13.55 9.75 11.52
CA PRO A 171 12.48 9.94 10.54
C PRO A 171 12.93 10.64 9.25
N GLU A 172 14.02 11.41 9.31
CA GLU A 172 14.61 12.10 8.16
C GLU A 172 15.19 11.17 7.08
N LEU A 173 15.39 9.88 7.41
CA LEU A 173 15.89 8.87 6.49
C LEU A 173 14.78 8.14 5.73
N HIS A 174 13.51 8.38 6.07
CA HIS A 174 12.37 7.62 5.58
C HIS A 174 11.35 8.55 4.91
N THR A 175 10.67 8.04 3.89
CA THR A 175 9.49 8.70 3.31
C THR A 175 8.19 8.27 4.01
N LEU A 176 8.22 7.13 4.70
CA LEU A 176 7.12 6.64 5.51
C LEU A 176 6.78 7.63 6.63
N LEU A 177 5.53 8.09 6.63
CA LEU A 177 5.01 8.94 7.69
C LEU A 177 4.72 8.10 8.94
N SER A 178 5.29 8.53 10.07
CA SER A 178 5.14 7.81 11.33
C SER A 178 3.68 7.81 11.79
N LEU A 179 3.21 6.64 12.20
CA LEU A 179 1.86 6.42 12.71
C LEU A 179 1.91 5.66 14.04
N PRO A 180 1.13 6.07 15.05
CA PRO A 180 1.05 5.34 16.30
C PRO A 180 0.33 4.00 16.10
N GLY A 181 0.87 2.93 16.69
CA GLY A 181 0.23 1.62 16.70
C GLY A 181 0.56 0.73 15.50
N SER A 182 -0.27 -0.28 15.27
CA SER A 182 -0.16 -1.23 14.16
C SER A 182 -1.29 -1.03 13.16
N VAL A 183 -0.92 -0.90 11.89
CA VAL A 183 -1.81 -0.61 10.78
C VAL A 183 -2.04 -1.87 9.93
N ILE A 184 -3.15 -1.89 9.18
CA ILE A 184 -3.32 -2.81 8.04
C ILE A 184 -2.84 -2.12 6.77
N VAL A 185 -2.03 -2.84 6.00
CA VAL A 185 -1.67 -2.45 4.63
C VAL A 185 -2.37 -3.36 3.62
N PRO A 186 -2.71 -2.89 2.40
CA PRO A 186 -3.24 -3.75 1.34
C PRO A 186 -2.28 -4.90 0.95
N GLY A 187 -0.98 -4.69 1.17
CA GLY A 187 0.07 -5.66 0.94
C GLY A 187 0.80 -5.49 -0.40
N SER A 188 1.79 -6.37 -0.63
CA SER A 188 2.66 -6.32 -1.81
C SER A 188 3.43 -4.99 -1.92
N ARG A 189 3.34 -4.30 -3.05
CA ARG A 189 3.98 -3.01 -3.33
C ARG A 189 3.42 -1.85 -2.48
N PHE A 190 2.24 -2.02 -1.89
CA PHE A 190 1.55 -0.99 -1.10
C PHE A 190 1.85 -1.19 0.38
N ARG A 191 2.55 -0.21 0.95
CA ARG A 191 3.16 -0.31 2.29
C ARG A 191 2.62 0.77 3.23
N GLU A 192 1.88 1.71 2.71
CA GLU A 192 1.25 2.78 3.43
C GLU A 192 -0.22 2.46 3.73
N VAL A 193 -0.78 3.20 4.68
CA VAL A 193 -2.23 3.16 4.95
C VAL A 193 -2.95 3.94 3.85
N TYR A 194 -3.88 3.29 3.17
CA TYR A 194 -4.72 3.93 2.16
C TYR A 194 -6.06 4.31 2.78
N TYR A 195 -6.42 5.59 2.70
CA TYR A 195 -7.62 6.13 3.35
C TYR A 195 -8.90 5.35 2.99
N TRP A 196 -9.14 5.14 1.69
CA TRP A 196 -10.36 4.48 1.23
C TRP A 196 -10.37 2.98 1.53
N ASP A 197 -9.23 2.29 1.36
CA ASP A 197 -9.08 0.88 1.71
C ASP A 197 -9.26 0.66 3.23
N SER A 198 -8.78 1.61 4.04
CA SER A 198 -8.97 1.60 5.50
C SER A 198 -10.43 1.76 5.86
N TYR A 199 -11.20 2.59 5.13
CA TYR A 199 -12.63 2.71 5.36
C TYR A 199 -13.35 1.36 5.21
N TRP A 200 -13.08 0.61 4.15
CA TRP A 200 -13.70 -0.72 3.96
C TRP A 200 -13.18 -1.75 4.96
N SER A 201 -11.91 -1.65 5.35
CA SER A 201 -11.33 -2.49 6.39
C SER A 201 -12.03 -2.24 7.74
N ILE A 202 -12.23 -0.99 8.14
CA ILE A 202 -12.89 -0.62 9.40
C ILE A 202 -14.40 -0.85 9.35
N ARG A 203 -15.08 -0.37 8.30
CA ARG A 203 -16.55 -0.50 8.18
C ARG A 203 -16.99 -1.95 8.28
N SER A 204 -16.19 -2.85 7.71
CA SER A 204 -16.50 -4.25 7.78
C SER A 204 -16.52 -4.78 9.22
N VAL A 205 -15.63 -4.28 10.08
CA VAL A 205 -15.54 -4.56 11.52
C VAL A 205 -16.76 -4.06 12.29
N ASP A 206 -17.25 -2.88 11.94
CA ASP A 206 -18.35 -2.23 12.66
C ASP A 206 -19.75 -2.80 12.35
N ASP A 207 -19.93 -3.68 11.36
CA ASP A 207 -21.24 -4.27 10.99
C ASP A 207 -21.80 -5.28 12.04
N ASP A 208 -21.44 -5.13 13.32
CA ASP A 208 -22.03 -5.79 14.51
C ASP A 208 -22.94 -4.81 15.31
N LEU A 209 -23.55 -3.84 14.63
CA LEU A 209 -24.46 -2.83 15.19
C LEU A 209 -25.80 -3.43 15.67
N ASP A 210 -25.79 -4.08 16.82
CA ASP A 210 -26.96 -4.19 17.71
C ASP A 210 -26.67 -3.68 19.13
N HIS A 211 -25.49 -3.06 19.37
CA HIS A 211 -25.15 -2.51 20.68
C HIS A 211 -25.18 -0.97 20.69
N PRO A 212 -26.18 -0.33 21.35
CA PRO A 212 -26.14 1.11 21.56
C PRO A 212 -25.14 1.35 22.68
N LEU A 213 -24.02 2.00 22.36
CA LEU A 213 -23.09 2.75 23.23
C LEU A 213 -21.66 2.59 22.70
N PHE A 214 -21.29 3.36 21.69
CA PHE A 214 -19.89 3.72 21.47
C PHE A 214 -19.78 5.25 21.42
N PRO A 215 -19.35 5.91 22.51
CA PRO A 215 -18.92 7.29 22.42
C PRO A 215 -17.59 7.30 21.65
N SER A 216 -17.56 8.00 20.51
CA SER A 216 -16.34 8.50 19.84
C SER A 216 -15.05 7.76 20.21
N VAL A 217 -14.92 6.52 19.75
CA VAL A 217 -13.67 5.78 19.84
C VAL A 217 -12.72 6.53 18.91
N PRO A 218 -11.55 6.99 19.38
CA PRO A 218 -10.49 7.48 18.50
C PRO A 218 -10.27 6.43 17.40
N ILE A 219 -9.73 6.81 16.25
CA ILE A 219 -9.28 5.82 15.25
C ILE A 219 -8.07 5.08 15.85
N SER A 220 -8.29 4.26 16.89
CA SER A 220 -7.34 3.33 17.46
C SER A 220 -7.59 2.01 16.77
N GLN A 221 -6.53 1.55 16.13
CA GLN A 221 -6.45 0.45 15.18
C GLN A 221 -6.62 -0.94 15.81
N GLU A 222 -7.68 -1.15 16.59
CA GLU A 222 -7.79 -2.30 17.49
C GLU A 222 -8.97 -3.24 17.24
N SER A 223 -9.68 -3.13 16.11
CA SER A 223 -10.76 -4.07 15.81
C SER A 223 -10.59 -4.64 14.40
N TYR A 224 -10.36 -5.96 14.30
CA TYR A 224 -9.97 -6.64 13.04
C TYR A 224 -11.01 -7.68 12.53
N VAL A 225 -12.17 -7.83 13.18
CA VAL A 225 -13.03 -9.02 13.01
C VAL A 225 -13.99 -9.00 11.81
N GLY A 226 -14.35 -7.86 11.22
CA GLY A 226 -15.56 -7.84 10.37
C GLY A 226 -15.41 -7.84 8.84
N PHE A 227 -14.20 -7.79 8.27
CA PHE A 227 -13.99 -7.84 6.80
C PHE A 227 -14.55 -9.08 6.12
N ILE A 228 -14.57 -10.18 6.86
CA ILE A 228 -15.09 -11.46 6.38
C ILE A 228 -16.58 -11.36 6.02
N LYS A 229 -17.36 -10.55 6.76
CA LYS A 229 -18.79 -10.36 6.46
C LYS A 229 -18.97 -9.69 5.10
N LEU A 230 -18.20 -8.63 4.80
CA LEU A 230 -18.33 -7.87 3.55
C LEU A 230 -17.84 -8.65 2.33
N VAL A 231 -16.71 -9.35 2.44
CA VAL A 231 -16.16 -10.12 1.32
C VAL A 231 -17.04 -11.31 0.95
N ILE A 232 -17.69 -11.96 1.92
CA ILE A 232 -18.67 -13.03 1.63
C ILE A 232 -19.97 -12.46 1.07
N LEU A 233 -20.47 -11.31 1.55
CA LEU A 233 -21.70 -10.70 1.02
C LEU A 233 -21.56 -10.17 -0.41
N VAL A 234 -20.35 -9.80 -0.83
CA VAL A 234 -20.08 -9.30 -2.19
C VAL A 234 -19.79 -10.45 -3.18
N LEU A 235 -19.44 -11.64 -2.68
CA LEU A 235 -19.08 -12.80 -3.49
C LEU A 235 -20.13 -13.93 -3.52
N VAL A 236 -21.26 -13.77 -2.80
CA VAL A 236 -22.43 -14.67 -2.79
C VAL A 236 -23.69 -13.87 -3.12
#